data_AF-C2MBD0-F1
#
_entry.id   AF-C2MBD0-F1
#
_cell.length_a   1.000
_cell.length_b   1.000
_cell.length_c   1.000
_cell.angle_alpha   90.00
_cell.angle_beta   90.00
_cell.angle_gamma   90.00
#
_symmetry.space_group_name_H-M   'P 1'
#
loop_
_entity.id
_entity.type
_entity.pdbx_description
1 polymer ?
#
loop_
_entity_poly.entity_id
_entity_poly.type
_entity_poly.pdbx_seq_one_letter_code
_entity_poly.pdbx_strand_id
1 'polypeptide(L)' 'MKLLITGGAGFIGSNLCEHFLREGHTVRCLDNFATGKPANILP' A
#
# COMPACT_ATOMS: atom_id res chain seq x y z
N MET A 1 14.45 -2.53 -1.82
CA MET A 1 14.03 -3.96 -1.91
C MET A 1 12.67 -4.07 -2.62
N LYS A 2 12.20 -5.28 -2.98
CA LYS A 2 10.84 -5.49 -3.53
C LYS A 2 9.92 -6.03 -2.43
N LEU A 3 8.81 -5.34 -2.15
CA LEU A 3 7.84 -5.71 -1.10
C LEU A 3 6.45 -5.96 -1.71
N LEU A 4 5.77 -6.98 -1.21
CA LEU A 4 4.34 -7.21 -1.44
C LEU A 4 3.60 -6.84 -0.14
N ILE A 5 2.69 -5.88 -0.22
CA ILE A 5 1.84 -5.49 0.91
C ILE A 5 0.41 -5.92 0.57
N THR A 6 -0.10 -6.88 1.35
CA THR A 6 -1.51 -7.28 1.29
C THR A 6 -2.36 -6.33 2.14
N GLY A 7 -3.56 -6.02 1.68
CA GLY A 7 -4.41 -5.03 2.36
C GLY A 7 -3.88 -3.59 2.25
N GLY A 8 -3.12 -3.30 1.19
CA GLY A 8 -2.42 -2.01 1.02
C GLY A 8 -3.33 -0.81 0.78
N ALA A 9 -4.62 -1.01 0.52
CA ALA A 9 -5.62 0.07 0.49
C ALA A 9 -6.35 0.26 1.84
N GLY A 10 -6.00 -0.52 2.87
CA GLY A 10 -6.47 -0.32 4.26
C GLY A 10 -5.67 0.74 5.03
N PHE A 11 -6.06 1.05 6.27
CA PHE A 11 -5.44 2.10 7.09
C PHE A 11 -3.93 1.88 7.30
N ILE A 12 -3.52 0.70 7.79
CA ILE A 12 -2.10 0.41 8.05
C ILE A 12 -1.36 0.17 6.73
N GLY A 13 -1.98 -0.60 5.83
CA GLY A 13 -1.34 -1.01 4.57
C GLY A 13 -0.95 0.17 3.68
N SER A 14 -1.79 1.21 3.58
CA SER A 14 -1.49 2.37 2.75
C SER A 14 -0.34 3.20 3.31
N ASN A 15 -0.29 3.38 4.63
CA ASN A 15 0.80 4.07 5.31
C ASN A 15 2.13 3.32 5.16
N LEU A 16 2.11 1.98 5.23
CA LEU A 16 3.30 1.17 4.96
C LEU A 16 3.74 1.25 3.49
N CYS A 17 2.79 1.25 2.55
CA CYS A 17 3.11 1.44 1.13
C CYS A 17 3.83 2.76 0.91
N GLU A 18 3.28 3.86 1.44
CA GLU A 18 3.88 5.18 1.31
C GLU A 18 5.26 5.26 1.98
N HIS A 19 5.39 4.74 3.20
CA HIS A 19 6.66 4.73 3.94
C HIS A 19 7.79 4.05 3.15
N PHE A 20 7.58 2.83 2.66
CA PHE A 20 8.62 2.10 1.93
C PHE A 20 8.88 2.67 0.53
N LEU A 21 7.86 3.24 -0.12
CA LEU A 21 8.06 3.98 -1.37
C LEU A 21 8.98 5.20 -1.15
N ARG A 22 8.78 5.96 -0.06
CA ARG A 22 9.64 7.10 0.31
C ARG A 22 11.08 6.70 0.62
N GLU A 23 11.29 5.49 1.14
CA GLU A 23 12.63 4.92 1.35
C GLU A 23 13.29 4.38 0.07
N GLY A 24 12.63 4.49 -1.10
CA GLY A 24 13.18 4.05 -2.39
C GLY A 24 12.98 2.55 -2.68
N HIS A 25 12.09 1.87 -1.95
CA HIS A 25 11.74 0.49 -2.22
C HIS A 25 10.68 0.39 -3.33
N THR A 26 10.65 -0.75 -4.02
CA THR A 26 9.55 -1.08 -4.94
C THR A 26 8.46 -1.79 -4.15
N VAL A 27 7.27 -1.19 -4.09
CA VAL A 27 6.11 -1.76 -3.40
C VAL A 27 5.07 -2.23 -4.41
N ARG A 28 4.56 -3.45 -4.22
CA ARG A 28 3.36 -3.95 -4.89
C ARG A 28 2.25 -4.08 -3.85
N CYS A 29 1.19 -3.31 -4.01
CA CYS A 29 -0.02 -3.43 -3.21
C CYS A 29 -0.92 -4.53 -3.81
N LEU A 30 -1.44 -5.41 -2.96
CA LEU A 30 -2.49 -6.37 -3.30
C LEU A 30 -3.66 -6.18 -2.34
N ASP A 31 -4.79 -5.71 -2.86
CA ASP A 31 -5.98 -5.44 -2.06
C ASP A 31 -7.23 -5.83 -2.87
N ASN A 32 -8.22 -6.39 -2.19
CA ASN A 32 -9.51 -6.76 -2.78
C ASN A 32 -10.61 -5.72 -2.51
N PHE A 33 -10.28 -4.64 -1.80
CA PHE A 33 -11.16 -3.54 -1.42
C PHE A 33 -12.39 -3.96 -0.59
N ALA A 34 -12.30 -5.06 0.17
CA ALA A 34 -13.40 -5.46 1.06
C ALA A 34 -13.67 -4.40 2.15
N THR A 35 -12.62 -3.76 2.66
CA THR A 35 -12.68 -2.61 3.60
C THR A 35 -11.72 -1.48 3.21
N GLY A 36 -10.75 -1.76 2.33
CA GLY A 36 -9.82 -0.75 1.80
C GLY A 36 -10.51 0.22 0.85
N LYS A 37 -9.99 1.44 0.76
CA LYS A 37 -10.53 2.49 -0.12
C LYS A 37 -9.49 2.83 -1.18
N PRO A 38 -9.82 2.86 -2.49
CA PRO A 38 -8.88 3.29 -3.53
C PRO A 38 -8.24 4.64 -3.23
N ALA A 39 -8.99 5.59 -2.67
CA ALA A 39 -8.50 6.90 -2.25
C ALA A 39 -7.30 6.88 -1.27
N ASN A 40 -7.06 5.76 -0.57
CA ASN A 40 -5.91 5.63 0.33
C ASN A 40 -4.58 5.39 -0.42
N ILE A 41 -4.62 5.05 -1.72
CA ILE A 41 -3.43 4.73 -2.53
C ILE A 41 -3.42 5.45 -3.89
N LEU A 42 -4.35 6.39 -4.11
CA LEU A 42 -4.38 7.24 -5.30
C LEU A 42 -3.48 8.48 -5.08
N PRO A 43 -2.86 9.01 -6.15
CA PRO A 43 -2.06 10.23 -6.10
C PRO A 43 -2.83 11.47 -5.64
#